data_AF-A0A9E8HPQ1-F1
#
_entry.id   AF-A0A9E8HPQ1-F1
#
_cell.length_a   1.000
_cell.length_b   1.000
_cell.length_c   1.000
_cell.angle_alpha   90.00
_cell.angle_beta   90.00
_cell.angle_gamma   90.00
#
_symmetry.space_group_name_H-M   'P 1'
#
loop_
_entity.id
_entity.type
_entity.pdbx_description
1 polymer ?
#
loop_
_entity_poly.entity_id
_entity_poly.type
_entity_poly.pdbx_seq_one_letter_code
_entity_poly.pdbx_strand_id
1 'polypeptide(L)'
;MQFVSPIIEEQWVVDGQVHQTRPEIDALYITPLLNNVGLVSKNTRILHSLVLDNNILSDLIENRRPENTQYIKNILVSKPIELNPVIAMIEQRQKYSKATEALHEYACYLEKEFSWTAAKAGLGDFNAALETAKHSLINNIDLLSGYIGAIIYLYHQNVTSAEKLEWLSGMVQHSDLPFFQLQFYFAALMFLSKDKPELFCENDLKKIKKDMKLANCYEKQKKQVMNISNDLALPAVSIFPASTTGNMLTFPYIATRDRLVQLFLSEVTCGMVQEVSNGRANGAWHLRKGRLVSSNLGEVVSKFLPQRLKESTKEQVLIRKLNLRVFSELYIRKCVELRAFD
;
A
#
# COMPACT_ATOMS: atom_id res chain seq x y z
N MET A 1 -20.69 -20.32 12.93
CA MET A 1 -19.80 -19.40 12.23
C MET A 1 -20.62 -18.26 11.65
N GLN A 2 -20.04 -17.10 11.36
CA GLN A 2 -20.70 -15.93 10.77
C GLN A 2 -19.96 -15.51 9.48
N PHE A 3 -20.71 -15.03 8.49
CA PHE A 3 -20.14 -14.43 7.28
C PHE A 3 -19.83 -12.96 7.53
N VAL A 4 -18.64 -12.50 7.12
CA VAL A 4 -18.21 -11.10 7.29
C VAL A 4 -17.97 -10.48 5.92
N SER A 5 -18.85 -9.55 5.57
CA SER A 5 -18.76 -8.74 4.35
C SER A 5 -18.23 -7.35 4.66
N PRO A 6 -17.62 -6.67 3.66
CA PRO A 6 -17.28 -5.27 3.81
C PRO A 6 -18.54 -4.42 4.01
N ILE A 7 -18.46 -3.44 4.91
CA ILE A 7 -19.55 -2.47 5.14
C ILE A 7 -19.41 -1.22 4.27
N ILE A 8 -18.25 -1.00 3.67
CA ILE A 8 -18.03 -0.06 2.57
C ILE A 8 -17.52 -0.86 1.38
N GLU A 9 -18.22 -0.76 0.25
CA GLU A 9 -17.72 -1.30 -1.01
C GLU A 9 -16.60 -0.41 -1.58
N GLU A 10 -16.06 -0.78 -2.73
CA GLU A 10 -15.16 0.11 -3.46
C GLU A 10 -15.90 1.39 -3.88
N GLN A 11 -15.32 2.55 -3.59
CA GLN A 11 -15.92 3.85 -3.86
C GLN A 11 -14.90 4.84 -4.42
N TRP A 12 -15.31 5.52 -5.49
CA TRP A 12 -14.62 6.69 -6.03
C TRP A 12 -15.45 7.92 -5.68
N VAL A 13 -14.83 8.96 -5.12
CA VAL A 13 -15.54 10.13 -4.62
C VAL A 13 -14.91 11.40 -5.18
N VAL A 14 -15.72 12.23 -5.82
CA VAL A 14 -15.35 13.56 -6.30
C VAL A 14 -16.35 14.55 -5.75
N ASP A 15 -15.87 15.59 -5.07
CA ASP A 15 -16.70 16.64 -4.49
C ASP A 15 -17.89 16.08 -3.68
N GLY A 16 -17.61 15.03 -2.89
CA GLY A 16 -18.59 14.34 -2.05
C GLY A 16 -19.58 13.41 -2.77
N GLN A 17 -19.47 13.25 -4.09
CA GLN A 17 -20.32 12.39 -4.91
C GLN A 17 -19.64 11.06 -5.27
N VAL A 18 -20.39 9.95 -5.19
CA VAL A 18 -19.87 8.61 -5.50
C VAL A 18 -19.95 8.33 -6.99
N HIS A 19 -18.85 7.85 -7.57
CA HIS A 19 -18.73 7.42 -8.95
C HIS A 19 -18.56 5.90 -9.05
N GLN A 20 -19.21 5.30 -10.05
CA GLN A 20 -19.15 3.86 -10.30
C GLN A 20 -17.82 3.42 -10.91
N THR A 21 -17.14 4.32 -11.62
CA THR A 21 -15.87 4.07 -12.31
C THR A 21 -14.82 5.06 -11.88
N ARG A 22 -13.55 4.68 -12.04
CA ARG A 22 -12.40 5.53 -11.74
C ARG A 22 -12.51 6.88 -12.48
N PRO A 23 -12.55 8.02 -11.76
CA PRO A 23 -12.57 9.33 -12.39
C PRO A 23 -11.23 9.69 -13.04
N GLU A 24 -11.27 10.49 -14.10
CA GLU A 24 -10.06 11.03 -14.74
C GLU A 24 -9.40 12.13 -13.90
N ILE A 25 -10.18 12.76 -13.03
CA ILE A 25 -9.76 13.84 -12.13
C ILE A 25 -9.26 13.30 -10.79
N ASP A 26 -8.80 14.21 -9.93
CA ASP A 26 -8.42 13.91 -8.56
C ASP A 26 -9.66 13.47 -7.76
N ALA A 27 -9.57 12.29 -7.17
CA ALA A 27 -10.68 11.65 -6.48
C ALA A 27 -10.20 11.09 -5.15
N LEU A 28 -11.08 11.07 -4.15
CA LEU A 28 -10.92 10.23 -2.97
C LEU A 28 -11.30 8.79 -3.36
N TYR A 29 -10.45 7.83 -3.05
CA TYR A 29 -10.73 6.42 -3.25
C TYR A 29 -10.79 5.71 -1.91
N ILE A 30 -11.90 5.00 -1.66
CA ILE A 30 -12.08 4.15 -0.48
C ILE A 30 -12.29 2.73 -0.95
N THR A 31 -11.52 1.79 -0.41
CA THR A 31 -11.67 0.37 -0.78
C THR A 31 -11.44 -0.55 0.41
N PRO A 32 -12.25 -1.62 0.56
CA PRO A 32 -11.92 -2.71 1.47
C PRO A 32 -10.72 -3.49 0.92
N LEU A 33 -9.79 -3.87 1.80
CA LEU A 33 -8.68 -4.76 1.39
C LEU A 33 -9.08 -6.23 1.39
N LEU A 34 -10.00 -6.61 2.28
CA LEU A 34 -10.57 -7.94 2.34
C LEU A 34 -11.88 -7.95 1.53
N ASN A 35 -11.98 -8.79 0.51
CA ASN A 35 -13.24 -8.87 -0.26
C ASN A 35 -14.28 -9.75 0.44
N ASN A 36 -13.84 -10.82 1.10
CA ASN A 36 -14.65 -11.64 2.01
C ASN A 36 -13.70 -12.27 3.02
N VAL A 37 -14.00 -12.12 4.31
CA VAL A 37 -13.42 -13.03 5.30
C VAL A 37 -14.43 -14.16 5.41
N GLY A 38 -13.99 -15.39 5.17
CA GLY A 38 -14.85 -16.56 5.25
C GLY A 38 -15.53 -16.72 6.62
N LEU A 39 -16.05 -17.91 6.87
CA LEU A 39 -16.73 -18.23 8.11
C LEU A 39 -15.83 -18.01 9.34
N VAL A 40 -16.07 -16.94 10.10
CA VAL A 40 -15.41 -16.69 11.40
C VAL A 40 -16.20 -17.32 12.54
N SER A 41 -15.57 -17.55 13.69
CA SER A 41 -16.26 -18.03 14.90
C SER A 41 -17.40 -17.07 15.28
N LYS A 42 -18.53 -17.59 15.79
CA LYS A 42 -19.68 -16.76 16.19
C LYS A 42 -19.34 -15.74 17.29
N ASN A 43 -18.26 -15.99 18.02
CA ASN A 43 -17.83 -15.13 19.12
C ASN A 43 -16.78 -14.10 18.68
N THR A 44 -16.37 -14.10 17.41
CA THR A 44 -15.39 -13.13 16.89
C THR A 44 -16.03 -11.75 16.76
N ARG A 45 -15.56 -10.79 17.54
CA ARG A 45 -15.89 -9.37 17.43
C ARG A 45 -15.16 -8.77 16.21
N ILE A 46 -15.94 -8.25 15.28
CA ILE A 46 -15.44 -7.58 14.08
C ILE A 46 -15.30 -6.09 14.35
N LEU A 47 -14.11 -5.56 14.13
CA LEU A 47 -13.82 -4.12 14.10
C LEU A 47 -13.61 -3.69 12.66
N HIS A 48 -13.97 -2.46 12.31
CA HIS A 48 -13.73 -1.90 10.99
C HIS A 48 -12.83 -0.67 11.12
N SER A 49 -11.76 -0.61 10.33
CA SER A 49 -10.74 0.43 10.46
C SER A 49 -10.47 1.09 9.11
N LEU A 50 -10.73 2.40 9.01
CA LEU A 50 -10.44 3.22 7.83
C LEU A 50 -9.05 3.83 7.97
N VAL A 51 -8.07 3.19 7.33
CA VAL A 51 -6.68 3.65 7.29
C VAL A 51 -6.53 4.81 6.32
N LEU A 52 -5.93 5.89 6.80
CA LEU A 52 -5.68 7.09 6.01
C LEU A 52 -4.26 7.10 5.45
N ASP A 53 -4.12 7.51 4.19
CA ASP A 53 -2.84 8.03 3.69
C ASP A 53 -2.60 9.47 4.20
N ASN A 54 -1.38 9.97 4.01
CA ASN A 54 -1.01 11.32 4.43
C ASN A 54 -1.83 12.43 3.74
N ASN A 55 -2.24 12.24 2.49
CA ASN A 55 -3.02 13.24 1.78
C ASN A 55 -4.41 13.39 2.38
N ILE A 56 -5.07 12.28 2.71
CA ILE A 56 -6.38 12.28 3.37
C ILE A 56 -6.27 12.87 4.76
N LEU A 57 -5.27 12.49 5.56
CA LEU A 57 -5.08 13.06 6.90
C LEU A 57 -4.97 14.59 6.85
N SER A 58 -4.13 15.12 5.96
CA SER A 58 -4.01 16.56 5.77
C SER A 58 -5.31 17.19 5.24
N ASP A 59 -6.07 16.53 4.37
CA ASP A 59 -7.37 17.08 3.91
C ASP A 59 -8.38 17.22 5.05
N LEU A 60 -8.38 16.30 6.01
CA LEU A 60 -9.23 16.37 7.19
C LEU A 60 -8.81 17.53 8.10
N ILE A 61 -7.51 17.61 8.43
CA ILE A 61 -6.97 18.60 9.36
C ILE A 61 -7.04 20.02 8.78
N GLU A 62 -6.61 20.18 7.52
CA GLU A 62 -6.48 21.48 6.85
C GLU A 62 -7.76 21.88 6.08
N ASN A 63 -8.77 21.01 6.03
CA ASN A 63 -10.02 21.20 5.31
C ASN A 63 -9.84 21.58 3.82
N ARG A 64 -8.89 20.93 3.12
CA ARG A 64 -8.54 21.24 1.71
C ARG A 64 -9.59 20.79 0.69
N ARG A 65 -10.43 19.83 1.05
CA ARG A 65 -11.48 19.22 0.20
C ARG A 65 -12.77 19.04 1.02
N PRO A 66 -13.49 20.12 1.34
CA PRO A 66 -14.56 20.10 2.33
C PRO A 66 -15.66 19.09 2.00
N GLU A 67 -16.02 18.91 0.73
CA GLU A 67 -17.06 17.98 0.30
C GLU A 67 -16.63 16.51 0.49
N ASN A 68 -15.38 16.17 0.17
CA ASN A 68 -14.83 14.83 0.39
C ASN A 68 -14.62 14.55 1.89
N THR A 69 -14.19 15.54 2.66
CA THR A 69 -14.08 15.47 4.13
C THR A 69 -15.46 15.25 4.76
N GLN A 70 -16.49 15.96 4.29
CA GLN A 70 -17.86 15.76 4.73
C GLN A 70 -18.38 14.36 4.37
N TYR A 71 -18.02 13.83 3.21
CA TYR A 71 -18.35 12.46 2.83
C TYR A 71 -17.75 11.43 3.79
N ILE A 72 -16.45 11.55 4.11
CA ILE A 72 -15.79 10.67 5.10
C ILE A 72 -16.48 10.80 6.47
N LYS A 73 -16.77 12.02 6.92
CA LYS A 73 -17.48 12.27 8.18
C LYS A 73 -18.84 11.56 8.21
N ASN A 74 -19.61 11.67 7.14
CA ASN A 74 -20.92 11.00 7.03
C ASN A 74 -20.77 9.47 7.12
N ILE A 75 -19.72 8.89 6.53
CA ILE A 75 -19.42 7.46 6.66
C ILE A 75 -19.12 7.10 8.12
N LEU A 76 -18.24 7.83 8.79
CA LEU A 76 -17.82 7.55 10.17
C LEU A 76 -18.96 7.68 11.18
N VAL A 77 -19.91 8.60 10.94
CA VAL A 77 -21.09 8.77 11.79
C VAL A 77 -22.16 7.71 11.52
N SER A 78 -22.31 7.27 10.27
CA SER A 78 -23.38 6.33 9.87
C SER A 78 -22.99 4.85 9.98
N LYS A 79 -21.69 4.54 10.06
CA LYS A 79 -21.18 3.16 10.06
C LYS A 79 -20.22 2.94 11.24
N PRO A 80 -20.16 1.71 11.79
CA PRO A 80 -19.28 1.38 12.92
C PRO A 80 -17.82 1.23 12.46
N ILE A 81 -17.21 2.32 12.00
CA ILE A 81 -15.87 2.36 11.43
C ILE A 81 -15.00 3.33 12.23
N GLU A 82 -13.83 2.85 12.63
CA GLU A 82 -12.84 3.66 13.31
C GLU A 82 -11.93 4.36 12.29
N LEU A 83 -11.71 5.66 12.49
CA LEU A 83 -10.74 6.44 11.72
C LEU A 83 -9.32 6.13 12.22
N ASN A 84 -8.46 5.64 11.33
CA ASN A 84 -7.11 5.19 11.68
C ASN A 84 -6.03 6.02 10.95
N PRO A 85 -5.38 6.98 11.66
CA PRO A 85 -4.38 7.85 11.09
C PRO A 85 -2.95 7.31 11.23
N VAL A 86 -2.75 6.10 11.76
CA VAL A 86 -1.44 5.61 12.22
C VAL A 86 -0.38 5.68 11.12
N ILE A 87 -0.70 5.23 9.91
CA ILE A 87 0.26 5.22 8.79
C ILE A 87 0.64 6.64 8.38
N ALA A 88 -0.35 7.48 8.11
CA ALA A 88 -0.16 8.88 7.78
C ALA A 88 0.70 9.61 8.84
N MET A 89 0.41 9.39 10.13
CA MET A 89 1.15 10.00 11.23
C MET A 89 2.61 9.53 11.31
N ILE A 90 2.87 8.24 11.10
CA ILE A 90 4.25 7.72 11.08
C ILE A 90 5.00 8.26 9.85
N GLU A 91 4.35 8.39 8.69
CA GLU A 91 4.96 9.00 7.50
C GLU A 91 5.32 10.48 7.72
N GLN A 92 4.44 11.26 8.35
CA GLN A 92 4.74 12.66 8.69
C GLN A 92 5.94 12.77 9.63
N ARG A 93 6.06 11.86 10.61
CA ARG A 93 7.21 11.77 11.55
C ARG A 93 8.54 11.46 10.88
N GLN A 94 8.53 10.83 9.71
CA GLN A 94 9.76 10.58 8.94
C GLN A 94 10.21 11.82 8.17
N LYS A 95 9.26 12.66 7.74
CA LYS A 95 9.49 13.78 6.82
C LYS A 95 9.61 15.14 7.51
N TYR A 96 9.04 15.32 8.71
CA TYR A 96 8.90 16.64 9.35
C TYR A 96 9.30 16.63 10.84
N SER A 97 9.96 17.70 11.28
CA SER A 97 10.30 17.96 12.68
C SER A 97 9.10 18.38 13.55
N LYS A 98 7.96 18.71 12.93
CA LYS A 98 6.73 19.21 13.59
C LYS A 98 5.66 18.14 13.83
N ALA A 99 6.01 16.86 13.80
CA ALA A 99 5.01 15.79 13.84
C ALA A 99 4.14 15.74 15.12
N THR A 100 4.62 16.32 16.23
CA THR A 100 3.82 16.51 17.44
C THR A 100 2.71 17.55 17.24
N GLU A 101 2.94 18.58 16.43
CA GLU A 101 1.92 19.59 16.09
C GLU A 101 0.79 18.94 15.28
N ALA A 102 1.11 18.15 14.25
CA ALA A 102 0.10 17.45 13.44
C ALA A 102 -0.77 16.49 14.26
N LEU A 103 -0.19 15.83 15.27
CA LEU A 103 -0.93 14.97 16.19
C LEU A 103 -1.92 15.79 17.06
N HIS A 104 -1.50 16.96 17.53
CA HIS A 104 -2.36 17.87 18.27
C HIS A 104 -3.49 18.43 17.39
N GLU A 105 -3.16 18.85 16.16
CA GLU A 105 -4.14 19.32 15.18
C GLU A 105 -5.19 18.25 14.85
N TYR A 106 -4.77 16.99 14.73
CA TYR A 106 -5.68 15.87 14.57
C TYR A 106 -6.61 15.68 15.78
N ALA A 107 -6.12 15.78 17.01
CA ALA A 107 -6.98 15.72 18.20
C ALA A 107 -7.97 16.89 18.26
N CYS A 108 -7.55 18.10 17.87
CA CYS A 108 -8.43 19.26 17.74
C CYS A 108 -9.49 19.05 16.65
N TYR A 109 -9.13 18.44 15.53
CA TYR A 109 -10.07 18.04 14.48
C TYR A 109 -11.12 17.05 15.03
N LEU A 110 -10.70 16.01 15.76
CA LEU A 110 -11.60 15.03 16.36
C LEU A 110 -12.58 15.65 17.37
N GLU A 111 -12.11 16.57 18.20
CA GLU A 111 -12.97 17.31 19.13
C GLU A 111 -13.97 18.19 18.39
N LYS A 112 -13.52 18.95 17.39
CA LYS A 112 -14.36 19.88 16.63
C LYS A 112 -15.43 19.14 15.82
N GLU A 113 -15.04 18.09 15.08
CA GLU A 113 -15.92 17.46 14.09
C GLU A 113 -16.75 16.31 14.66
N PHE A 114 -16.28 15.66 15.74
CA PHE A 114 -16.94 14.50 16.35
C PHE A 114 -17.24 14.66 17.85
N SER A 115 -16.98 15.85 18.43
CA SER A 115 -17.15 16.09 19.87
C SER A 115 -16.35 15.13 20.76
N TRP A 116 -15.25 14.57 20.24
CA TRP A 116 -14.43 13.61 20.98
C TRP A 116 -13.43 14.33 21.89
N THR A 117 -13.92 14.84 23.01
CA THR A 117 -13.13 15.60 24.00
C THR A 117 -11.99 14.77 24.63
N ALA A 118 -12.16 13.45 24.73
CA ALA A 118 -11.13 12.56 25.26
C ALA A 118 -9.91 12.37 24.32
N ALA A 119 -9.99 12.79 23.05
CA ALA A 119 -8.88 12.66 22.10
C ALA A 119 -7.61 13.38 22.58
N LYS A 120 -7.76 14.55 23.21
CA LYS A 120 -6.64 15.33 23.76
C LYS A 120 -5.95 14.64 24.94
N ALA A 121 -6.72 13.93 25.78
CA ALA A 121 -6.19 13.24 26.95
C ALA A 121 -5.30 12.03 26.56
N GLY A 122 -5.62 11.34 25.46
CA GLY A 122 -4.88 10.18 24.96
C GLY A 122 -3.64 10.51 24.10
N LEU A 123 -3.32 11.79 23.89
CA LEU A 123 -2.24 12.20 22.99
C LEU A 123 -0.86 11.66 23.37
N GLY A 124 -0.54 11.65 24.67
CA GLY A 124 0.75 11.16 25.16
C GLY A 124 0.97 9.68 24.88
N ASP A 125 -0.02 8.86 25.22
CA ASP A 125 0.01 7.41 25.00
C ASP A 125 0.05 7.08 23.50
N PHE A 126 -0.76 7.78 22.70
CA PHE A 126 -0.78 7.57 21.26
C PHE A 126 0.55 7.99 20.61
N ASN A 127 1.14 9.11 21.03
CA ASN A 127 2.48 9.53 20.57
C ASN A 127 3.55 8.47 20.89
N ALA A 128 3.54 7.91 22.11
CA ALA A 128 4.47 6.84 22.49
C ALA A 128 4.28 5.56 21.66
N ALA A 129 3.03 5.19 21.37
CA ALA A 129 2.71 4.06 20.50
C ALA A 129 3.23 4.28 19.06
N LEU A 130 3.06 5.50 18.52
CA LEU A 130 3.58 5.85 17.19
C LEU A 130 5.11 5.75 17.11
N GLU A 131 5.83 6.25 18.12
CA GLU A 131 7.30 6.13 18.16
C GLU A 131 7.77 4.68 18.28
N THR A 132 7.03 3.84 19.02
CA THR A 132 7.32 2.40 19.11
C THR A 132 7.10 1.70 17.77
N ALA A 133 6.01 2.03 17.06
CA ALA A 133 5.68 1.42 15.77
C ALA A 133 6.58 1.90 14.62
N LYS A 134 7.13 3.12 14.72
CA LYS A 134 7.93 3.79 13.69
C LYS A 134 9.09 2.94 13.18
N HIS A 135 9.90 2.38 14.07
CA HIS A 135 11.06 1.58 13.66
C HIS A 135 10.68 0.33 12.87
N SER A 136 9.60 -0.36 13.27
CA SER A 136 9.11 -1.53 12.54
C SER A 136 8.61 -1.16 11.16
N LEU A 137 7.89 -0.03 11.04
CA LEU A 137 7.40 0.43 9.75
C LEU A 137 8.54 0.80 8.81
N ILE A 138 9.52 1.58 9.29
CA ILE A 138 10.70 1.97 8.49
C ILE A 138 11.44 0.73 7.98
N ASN A 139 11.69 -0.25 8.85
CA ASN A 139 12.37 -1.49 8.46
C ASN A 139 11.57 -2.29 7.42
N ASN A 140 10.24 -2.32 7.53
CA ASN A 140 9.39 -2.98 6.54
C ASN A 140 9.44 -2.24 5.19
N ILE A 141 9.38 -0.91 5.19
CA ILE A 141 9.44 -0.10 3.98
C ILE A 141 10.80 -0.24 3.29
N ASP A 142 11.89 -0.23 4.06
CA ASP A 142 13.25 -0.47 3.54
C ASP A 142 13.36 -1.84 2.87
N LEU A 143 12.82 -2.90 3.50
CA LEU A 143 12.75 -4.22 2.88
C LEU A 143 11.90 -4.20 1.60
N LEU A 144 10.69 -3.64 1.64
CA LEU A 144 9.78 -3.57 0.50
C LEU A 144 10.36 -2.77 -0.68
N SER A 145 11.30 -1.86 -0.40
CA SER A 145 12.00 -1.08 -1.42
C SER A 145 12.93 -1.89 -2.31
N GLY A 146 13.36 -3.07 -1.85
CA GLY A 146 14.42 -3.83 -2.50
C GLY A 146 14.14 -4.25 -3.94
N TYR A 147 12.86 -4.34 -4.35
CA TYR A 147 12.51 -4.64 -5.74
C TYR A 147 12.28 -3.42 -6.62
N ILE A 148 12.00 -2.25 -6.03
CA ILE A 148 11.50 -1.11 -6.79
C ILE A 148 12.55 -0.61 -7.80
N GLY A 149 13.84 -0.63 -7.43
CA GLY A 149 14.92 -0.31 -8.37
C GLY A 149 14.94 -1.25 -9.60
N ALA A 150 14.76 -2.56 -9.39
CA ALA A 150 14.72 -3.52 -10.48
C ALA A 150 13.45 -3.37 -11.35
N ILE A 151 12.30 -3.07 -10.73
CA ILE A 151 11.06 -2.79 -11.45
C ILE A 151 11.22 -1.55 -12.34
N ILE A 152 11.84 -0.47 -11.83
CA ILE A 152 12.13 0.72 -12.63
C ILE A 152 13.08 0.38 -13.79
N TYR A 153 14.17 -0.34 -13.52
CA TYR A 153 15.12 -0.74 -14.56
C TYR A 153 14.44 -1.57 -15.66
N LEU A 154 13.64 -2.57 -15.29
CA LEU A 154 12.91 -3.44 -16.21
C LEU A 154 11.82 -2.69 -16.98
N TYR A 155 11.15 -1.73 -16.34
CA TYR A 155 10.18 -0.87 -17.00
C TYR A 155 10.81 -0.18 -18.22
N HIS A 156 12.07 0.25 -18.13
CA HIS A 156 12.76 0.90 -19.25
C HIS A 156 13.28 -0.03 -20.35
N GLN A 157 13.25 -1.35 -20.17
CA GLN A 157 13.67 -2.28 -21.21
C GLN A 157 12.64 -2.37 -22.36
N ASN A 158 13.13 -2.56 -23.58
CA ASN A 158 12.34 -2.67 -24.81
C ASN A 158 11.95 -4.12 -25.11
N VAL A 159 11.25 -4.73 -24.16
CA VAL A 159 10.70 -6.09 -24.25
C VAL A 159 9.25 -6.09 -23.71
N THR A 160 8.51 -7.16 -23.99
CA THR A 160 7.08 -7.25 -23.61
C THR A 160 6.88 -7.28 -22.10
N SER A 161 5.65 -6.99 -21.64
CA SER A 161 5.33 -7.12 -20.21
C SER A 161 5.58 -8.52 -19.65
N ALA A 162 5.34 -9.55 -20.48
CA ALA A 162 5.52 -10.94 -20.09
C ALA A 162 6.99 -11.29 -19.87
N GLU A 163 7.86 -10.90 -20.80
CA GLU A 163 9.31 -11.09 -20.68
C GLU A 163 9.87 -10.33 -19.46
N LYS A 164 9.38 -9.12 -19.17
CA LYS A 164 9.80 -8.38 -17.96
C LYS A 164 9.43 -9.11 -16.67
N LEU A 165 8.25 -9.73 -16.60
CA LEU A 165 7.82 -10.52 -15.44
C LEU A 165 8.63 -11.80 -15.29
N GLU A 166 8.94 -12.46 -16.40
CA GLU A 166 9.85 -13.61 -16.43
C GLU A 166 11.24 -13.22 -15.93
N TRP A 167 11.80 -12.13 -16.44
CA TRP A 167 13.11 -11.62 -16.00
C TRP A 167 13.12 -11.26 -14.52
N LEU A 168 12.08 -10.58 -14.02
CA LEU A 168 11.96 -10.26 -12.60
C LEU A 168 11.92 -11.53 -11.74
N SER A 169 11.15 -12.53 -12.17
CA SER A 169 11.07 -13.82 -11.47
C SER A 169 12.42 -14.54 -11.47
N GLY A 170 13.10 -14.60 -12.61
CA GLY A 170 14.45 -15.15 -12.74
C GLY A 170 15.46 -14.44 -11.84
N MET A 171 15.41 -13.11 -11.76
CA MET A 171 16.26 -12.32 -10.85
C MET A 171 16.03 -12.66 -9.38
N VAL A 172 14.76 -12.78 -8.96
CA VAL A 172 14.41 -13.16 -7.58
C VAL A 172 14.94 -14.54 -7.22
N GLN A 173 14.81 -15.51 -8.13
CA GLN A 173 15.27 -16.88 -7.92
C GLN A 173 16.80 -16.96 -7.94
N HIS A 174 17.45 -16.36 -8.94
CA HIS A 174 18.90 -16.43 -9.14
C HIS A 174 19.68 -15.77 -7.99
N SER A 175 19.20 -14.64 -7.48
CA SER A 175 19.86 -13.92 -6.38
C SER A 175 19.40 -14.39 -4.99
N ASP A 176 18.60 -15.46 -4.90
CA ASP A 176 17.90 -15.91 -3.68
C ASP A 176 17.41 -14.71 -2.85
N LEU A 177 16.47 -13.94 -3.41
CA LEU A 177 15.87 -12.77 -2.75
C LEU A 177 14.63 -13.23 -1.98
N PRO A 178 14.14 -12.51 -0.95
CA PRO A 178 12.79 -12.76 -0.44
C PRO A 178 11.74 -12.68 -1.57
N PHE A 179 10.46 -12.85 -1.26
CA PHE A 179 9.44 -12.65 -2.28
C PHE A 179 8.31 -11.82 -1.70
N PHE A 180 7.98 -10.72 -2.37
CA PHE A 180 6.88 -9.85 -1.98
C PHE A 180 5.84 -9.80 -3.11
N GLN A 181 4.68 -10.41 -2.86
CA GLN A 181 3.59 -10.55 -3.85
C GLN A 181 3.11 -9.21 -4.38
N LEU A 182 2.93 -8.22 -3.50
CA LEU A 182 2.45 -6.89 -3.87
C LEU A 182 3.41 -6.19 -4.84
N GLN A 183 4.72 -6.28 -4.63
CA GLN A 183 5.73 -5.71 -5.52
C GLN A 183 5.71 -6.37 -6.90
N PHE A 184 5.45 -7.68 -6.95
CA PHE A 184 5.32 -8.38 -8.23
C PHE A 184 4.05 -7.98 -8.98
N TYR A 185 2.92 -7.83 -8.29
CA TYR A 185 1.68 -7.31 -8.90
C TYR A 185 1.83 -5.85 -9.32
N PHE A 186 2.54 -5.03 -8.54
CA PHE A 186 2.88 -3.67 -8.90
C PHE A 186 3.75 -3.64 -10.16
N ALA A 187 4.77 -4.51 -10.26
CA ALA A 187 5.57 -4.65 -11.46
C ALA A 187 4.71 -4.99 -12.69
N ALA A 188 3.79 -5.94 -12.56
CA ALA A 188 2.87 -6.31 -13.63
C ALA A 188 2.02 -5.12 -14.10
N LEU A 189 1.48 -4.32 -13.18
CA LEU A 189 0.72 -3.11 -13.49
C LEU A 189 1.59 -2.07 -14.22
N MET A 190 2.81 -1.82 -13.74
CA MET A 190 3.73 -0.86 -14.37
C MET A 190 4.15 -1.31 -15.77
N PHE A 191 4.48 -2.59 -15.95
CA PHE A 191 4.87 -3.12 -17.26
C PHE A 191 3.70 -3.06 -18.25
N LEU A 192 2.50 -3.47 -17.81
CA LEU A 192 1.28 -3.37 -18.61
C LEU A 192 1.01 -1.94 -19.09
N SER A 193 1.20 -0.94 -18.22
CA SER A 193 0.98 0.46 -18.57
C SER A 193 1.94 1.01 -19.64
N LYS A 194 3.13 0.42 -19.78
CA LYS A 194 4.08 0.78 -20.84
C LYS A 194 3.77 0.05 -22.14
N ASP A 195 3.37 -1.21 -22.04
CA ASP A 195 3.15 -2.11 -23.18
C ASP A 195 1.79 -1.87 -23.85
N LYS A 196 0.76 -1.57 -23.05
CA LYS A 196 -0.61 -1.30 -23.47
C LYS A 196 -1.15 0.00 -22.85
N PRO A 197 -0.56 1.17 -23.20
CA PRO A 197 -0.95 2.45 -22.63
C PRO A 197 -2.43 2.80 -22.89
N GLU A 198 -3.04 2.28 -23.97
CA GLU A 198 -4.44 2.49 -24.34
C GLU A 198 -5.45 1.98 -23.31
N LEU A 199 -5.02 1.11 -22.39
CA LEU A 199 -5.86 0.60 -21.29
C LEU A 199 -5.97 1.57 -20.11
N PHE A 200 -5.23 2.68 -20.13
CA PHE A 200 -5.09 3.60 -18.99
C PHE A 200 -5.49 5.01 -19.41
N CYS A 201 -6.09 5.76 -18.48
CA CYS A 201 -6.35 7.19 -18.72
C CYS A 201 -5.05 8.00 -18.71
N GLU A 202 -5.06 9.16 -19.37
CA GLU A 202 -3.86 9.98 -19.56
C GLU A 202 -3.21 10.41 -18.23
N ASN A 203 -4.01 10.73 -17.22
CA ASN A 203 -3.51 11.16 -15.92
C ASN A 203 -2.83 10.02 -15.14
N ASP A 204 -3.28 8.77 -15.33
CA ASP A 204 -2.59 7.60 -14.77
C ASP A 204 -1.23 7.43 -15.43
N LEU A 205 -1.19 7.48 -16.76
CA LEU A 205 0.07 7.39 -17.52
C LEU A 205 1.04 8.51 -17.15
N LYS A 206 0.57 9.74 -16.94
CA LYS A 206 1.40 10.87 -16.48
C LYS A 206 2.02 10.58 -15.11
N LYS A 207 1.23 10.10 -14.14
CA LYS A 207 1.72 9.74 -12.80
C LYS A 207 2.70 8.57 -12.86
N ILE A 208 2.38 7.50 -13.59
CA ILE A 208 3.27 6.34 -13.77
C ILE A 208 4.58 6.76 -14.42
N LYS A 209 4.55 7.51 -15.53
CA LYS A 209 5.78 8.00 -16.19
C LYS A 209 6.64 8.86 -15.26
N LYS A 210 6.02 9.67 -14.40
CA LYS A 210 6.72 10.47 -13.39
C LYS A 210 7.38 9.57 -12.34
N ASP A 211 6.65 8.61 -11.80
CA ASP A 211 7.14 7.73 -10.73
C ASP A 211 8.13 6.67 -11.25
N MET A 212 8.09 6.31 -12.54
CA MET A 212 9.03 5.38 -13.16
C MET A 212 10.22 6.08 -13.84
N LYS A 213 10.31 7.41 -13.79
CA LYS A 213 11.38 8.18 -14.44
C LYS A 213 12.76 7.81 -13.88
N LEU A 214 13.78 7.72 -14.72
CA LEU A 214 15.15 7.56 -14.23
C LEU A 214 15.72 8.89 -13.70
N ALA A 215 16.34 8.86 -12.53
CA ALA A 215 16.99 10.01 -11.92
C ALA A 215 18.45 10.15 -12.39
N ASN A 216 18.98 11.37 -12.29
CA ASN A 216 20.32 11.69 -12.79
C ASN A 216 21.46 11.35 -11.81
N CYS A 217 21.16 10.89 -10.60
CA CYS A 217 22.16 10.45 -9.64
C CYS A 217 21.58 9.43 -8.66
N TYR A 218 22.49 8.69 -8.02
CA TYR A 218 22.15 7.61 -7.10
C TYR A 218 21.22 8.06 -5.96
N GLU A 219 21.52 9.18 -5.30
CA GLU A 219 20.71 9.66 -4.16
C GLU A 219 19.28 10.03 -4.56
N LYS A 220 19.08 10.64 -5.73
CA LYS A 220 17.75 10.95 -6.22
C LYS A 220 16.99 9.70 -6.63
N GLN A 221 17.66 8.74 -7.28
CA GLN A 221 17.05 7.46 -7.65
C GLN A 221 16.63 6.69 -6.39
N LYS A 222 17.50 6.62 -5.38
CA LYS A 222 17.22 5.99 -4.09
C LYS A 222 16.04 6.65 -3.40
N LYS A 223 15.98 7.99 -3.35
CA LYS A 223 14.83 8.72 -2.79
C LYS A 223 13.53 8.39 -3.51
N GLN A 224 13.55 8.28 -4.83
CA GLN A 224 12.39 7.92 -5.63
C GLN A 224 11.92 6.49 -5.37
N VAL A 225 12.84 5.53 -5.34
CA VAL A 225 12.58 4.13 -4.93
C VAL A 225 11.89 4.10 -3.57
N MET A 226 12.43 4.83 -2.58
CA MET A 226 11.84 4.91 -1.24
C MET A 226 10.44 5.53 -1.23
N ASN A 227 10.19 6.60 -2.01
CA ASN A 227 8.86 7.21 -2.08
C ASN A 227 7.80 6.21 -2.56
N ILE A 228 8.07 5.51 -3.68
CA ILE A 228 7.17 4.47 -4.21
C ILE A 228 6.98 3.35 -3.18
N SER A 229 8.03 3.00 -2.45
CA SER A 229 7.97 1.93 -1.44
C SER A 229 7.09 2.30 -0.24
N ASN A 230 7.08 3.58 0.16
CA ASN A 230 6.16 4.06 1.20
C ASN A 230 4.71 3.89 0.72
N ASP A 231 4.42 4.37 -0.50
CA ASP A 231 3.09 4.30 -1.10
C ASP A 231 2.58 2.84 -1.21
N LEU A 232 3.46 1.91 -1.61
CA LEU A 232 3.15 0.48 -1.74
C LEU A 232 3.17 -0.30 -0.43
N ALA A 233 3.68 0.27 0.66
CA ALA A 233 3.62 -0.35 1.97
C ALA A 233 2.21 -0.23 2.57
N LEU A 234 1.43 0.80 2.19
CA LEU A 234 0.10 1.07 2.75
C LEU A 234 -0.82 -0.17 2.75
N PRO A 235 -0.98 -0.96 1.67
CA PRO A 235 -1.82 -2.16 1.67
C PRO A 235 -1.28 -3.24 2.61
N ALA A 236 0.04 -3.49 2.60
CA ALA A 236 0.67 -4.48 3.46
C ALA A 236 0.58 -4.10 4.94
N VAL A 237 0.65 -2.81 5.26
CA VAL A 237 0.67 -2.37 6.65
C VAL A 237 -0.73 -2.30 7.25
N SER A 238 -1.72 -1.96 6.42
CA SER A 238 -3.13 -1.86 6.81
C SER A 238 -3.74 -3.19 7.24
N ILE A 239 -3.15 -4.33 6.87
CA ILE A 239 -3.61 -5.66 7.29
C ILE A 239 -2.98 -6.15 8.61
N PHE A 240 -1.92 -5.51 9.12
CA PHE A 240 -1.28 -5.96 10.37
C PHE A 240 -2.18 -5.89 11.61
N PRO A 241 -3.08 -4.88 11.77
CA PRO A 241 -4.05 -4.86 12.87
C PRO A 241 -5.13 -5.95 12.77
N ALA A 242 -5.18 -6.69 11.66
CA ALA A 242 -6.13 -7.78 11.47
C ALA A 242 -5.70 -9.09 12.17
N SER A 243 -4.65 -9.05 13.02
CA SER A 243 -4.27 -10.18 13.87
C SER A 243 -5.47 -10.62 14.73
N THR A 244 -5.84 -11.89 14.58
CA THR A 244 -6.80 -12.61 15.40
C THR A 244 -6.23 -12.98 16.77
N THR A 245 -5.61 -12.03 17.47
CA THR A 245 -5.29 -12.25 18.88
C THR A 245 -6.59 -12.27 19.67
N GLY A 246 -7.09 -13.48 19.93
CA GLY A 246 -8.33 -13.74 20.66
C GLY A 246 -9.57 -13.83 19.77
N ASN A 247 -10.72 -13.41 20.31
CA ASN A 247 -12.01 -13.38 19.62
C ASN A 247 -12.21 -12.06 18.84
N MET A 248 -11.19 -11.48 18.20
CA MET A 248 -11.30 -10.20 17.50
C MET A 248 -10.71 -10.25 16.09
N LEU A 249 -11.33 -9.53 15.14
CA LEU A 249 -10.83 -9.38 13.77
C LEU A 249 -11.03 -7.93 13.33
N THR A 250 -9.96 -7.29 12.84
CA THR A 250 -10.05 -5.96 12.23
C THR A 250 -10.19 -6.09 10.72
N PHE A 251 -11.23 -5.48 10.15
CA PHE A 251 -11.50 -5.40 8.73
C PHE A 251 -10.98 -4.05 8.20
N PRO A 252 -9.88 -4.04 7.41
CA PRO A 252 -9.24 -2.80 6.99
C PRO A 252 -9.82 -2.25 5.68
N TYR A 253 -9.99 -0.93 5.67
CA TYR A 253 -10.31 -0.10 4.51
C TYR A 253 -9.17 0.89 4.33
N ILE A 254 -8.84 1.25 3.09
CA ILE A 254 -7.91 2.34 2.80
C ILE A 254 -8.67 3.49 2.18
N ALA A 255 -8.43 4.71 2.67
CA ALA A 255 -8.76 5.96 2.01
C ALA A 255 -7.47 6.59 1.46
N THR A 256 -7.44 6.89 0.15
CA THR A 256 -6.28 7.50 -0.50
C THR A 256 -6.67 8.47 -1.62
N ARG A 257 -5.85 9.50 -1.79
CA ARG A 257 -5.85 10.40 -2.96
C ARG A 257 -4.63 10.23 -3.86
N ASP A 258 -3.67 9.37 -3.50
CA ASP A 258 -2.54 9.11 -4.39
C ASP A 258 -3.00 8.25 -5.58
N ARG A 259 -2.89 8.84 -6.77
CA ARG A 259 -3.37 8.25 -8.01
C ARG A 259 -2.72 6.90 -8.35
N LEU A 260 -1.44 6.71 -8.02
CA LEU A 260 -0.76 5.44 -8.25
C LEU A 260 -1.24 4.38 -7.26
N VAL A 261 -1.37 4.75 -5.98
CA VAL A 261 -1.91 3.85 -4.93
C VAL A 261 -3.34 3.43 -5.26
N GLN A 262 -4.18 4.36 -5.73
CA GLN A 262 -5.53 4.08 -6.22
C GLN A 262 -5.54 3.04 -7.33
N LEU A 263 -4.66 3.19 -8.32
CA LEU A 263 -4.57 2.25 -9.44
C LEU A 263 -4.15 0.88 -8.94
N PHE A 264 -3.13 0.83 -8.10
CA PHE A 264 -2.65 -0.42 -7.56
C PHE A 264 -3.70 -1.14 -6.68
N LEU A 265 -4.35 -0.42 -5.77
CA LEU A 265 -5.39 -0.96 -4.90
C LEU A 265 -6.63 -1.46 -5.66
N SER A 266 -6.96 -0.85 -6.80
CA SER A 266 -8.04 -1.36 -7.67
C SER A 266 -7.69 -2.68 -8.35
N GLU A 267 -6.42 -3.07 -8.40
CA GLU A 267 -5.96 -4.31 -9.02
C GLU A 267 -5.78 -5.46 -8.03
N VAL A 268 -5.66 -5.19 -6.73
CA VAL A 268 -5.33 -6.20 -5.71
C VAL A 268 -6.40 -6.36 -4.64
N THR A 269 -6.47 -7.56 -4.07
CA THR A 269 -7.29 -7.86 -2.90
C THR A 269 -6.58 -8.87 -2.01
N CYS A 270 -6.83 -8.82 -0.72
CA CYS A 270 -6.36 -9.81 0.23
C CYS A 270 -7.48 -10.84 0.46
N GLY A 271 -7.23 -12.09 0.09
CA GLY A 271 -8.19 -13.19 0.24
C GLY A 271 -8.24 -13.74 1.67
N MET A 272 -7.14 -13.66 2.41
CA MET A 272 -7.05 -14.16 3.78
C MET A 272 -5.90 -13.49 4.53
N VAL A 273 -6.09 -13.27 5.82
CA VAL A 273 -5.02 -12.89 6.74
C VAL A 273 -4.50 -14.15 7.42
N GLN A 274 -3.20 -14.40 7.29
CA GLN A 274 -2.50 -15.52 7.91
C GLN A 274 -1.69 -15.02 9.10
N GLU A 275 -1.99 -15.54 10.29
CA GLU A 275 -1.12 -15.32 11.44
C GLU A 275 0.16 -16.15 11.33
N VAL A 276 1.27 -15.57 11.77
CA VAL A 276 2.55 -16.26 11.96
C VAL A 276 2.85 -16.34 13.46
N SER A 277 3.64 -17.35 13.84
CA SER A 277 3.91 -17.80 15.21
C SER A 277 4.47 -16.77 16.21
N ASN A 278 4.68 -15.52 15.78
CA ASN A 278 5.15 -14.40 16.61
C ASN A 278 4.11 -13.27 16.74
N GLY A 279 2.83 -13.55 16.49
CA GLY A 279 1.74 -12.56 16.57
C GLY A 279 1.73 -11.56 15.40
N ARG A 280 2.58 -11.74 14.39
CA ARG A 280 2.49 -10.98 13.14
C ARG A 280 1.46 -11.63 12.23
N ALA A 281 0.99 -10.86 11.26
CA ALA A 281 0.08 -11.35 10.23
C ALA A 281 0.62 -11.01 8.84
N ASN A 282 0.25 -11.81 7.84
CA ASN A 282 0.51 -11.53 6.43
C ASN A 282 -0.75 -11.77 5.59
N GLY A 283 -0.87 -11.08 4.48
CA GLY A 283 -1.99 -11.21 3.56
C GLY A 283 -1.71 -12.24 2.48
N ALA A 284 -2.68 -13.08 2.18
CA ALA A 284 -2.72 -13.83 0.93
C ALA A 284 -3.27 -12.91 -0.16
N TRP A 285 -2.38 -12.27 -0.92
CA TRP A 285 -2.76 -11.28 -1.92
C TRP A 285 -3.03 -11.91 -3.28
N HIS A 286 -4.08 -11.43 -3.94
CA HIS A 286 -4.50 -11.87 -5.27
C HIS A 286 -4.81 -10.67 -6.17
N LEU A 287 -4.71 -10.88 -7.48
CA LEU A 287 -5.26 -9.95 -8.45
C LEU A 287 -6.79 -10.02 -8.43
N ARG A 288 -7.46 -8.86 -8.48
CA ARG A 288 -8.92 -8.78 -8.60
C ARG A 288 -9.33 -9.26 -9.99
N LYS A 289 -10.23 -10.25 -10.04
CA LYS A 289 -10.77 -10.80 -11.28
C LYS A 289 -11.42 -9.71 -12.13
N GLY A 290 -11.14 -9.71 -13.43
CA GLY A 290 -11.71 -8.77 -14.40
C GLY A 290 -11.04 -7.40 -14.43
N ARG A 291 -10.04 -7.13 -13.57
CA ARG A 291 -9.24 -5.90 -13.59
C ARG A 291 -8.08 -5.98 -14.58
N LEU A 292 -7.41 -4.86 -14.84
CA LEU A 292 -6.49 -4.70 -15.97
C LEU A 292 -5.39 -5.77 -15.97
N VAL A 293 -4.73 -5.97 -14.83
CA VAL A 293 -3.62 -6.92 -14.70
C VAL A 293 -4.14 -8.35 -14.78
N SER A 294 -5.24 -8.68 -14.08
CA SER A 294 -5.83 -10.02 -14.14
C SER A 294 -6.25 -10.41 -15.55
N SER A 295 -6.84 -9.48 -16.30
CA SER A 295 -7.39 -9.75 -17.64
C SER A 295 -6.31 -9.82 -18.73
N ASN A 296 -5.18 -9.12 -18.56
CA ASN A 296 -4.14 -9.05 -19.58
C ASN A 296 -2.88 -9.86 -19.27
N LEU A 297 -2.56 -10.03 -17.99
CA LEU A 297 -1.34 -10.69 -17.52
C LEU A 297 -1.61 -11.78 -16.48
N GLY A 298 -2.87 -12.15 -16.21
CA GLY A 298 -3.21 -13.13 -15.17
C GLY A 298 -2.49 -14.46 -15.30
N GLU A 299 -2.45 -15.04 -16.51
CA GLU A 299 -1.74 -16.30 -16.78
C GLU A 299 -0.23 -16.15 -16.64
N VAL A 300 0.33 -15.06 -17.14
CA VAL A 300 1.76 -14.73 -17.05
C VAL A 300 2.18 -14.56 -15.60
N VAL A 301 1.40 -13.79 -14.82
CA VAL A 301 1.61 -13.63 -13.39
C VAL A 301 1.52 -14.99 -12.71
N SER A 302 0.48 -15.79 -12.96
CA SER A 302 0.37 -17.13 -12.35
C SER A 302 1.54 -18.05 -12.68
N LYS A 303 2.08 -17.96 -13.91
CA LYS A 303 3.21 -18.79 -14.36
C LYS A 303 4.53 -18.36 -13.71
N PHE A 304 4.77 -17.06 -13.63
CA PHE A 304 6.07 -16.51 -13.20
C PHE A 304 6.08 -16.03 -11.76
N LEU A 305 4.97 -16.01 -11.04
CA LEU A 305 4.95 -15.67 -9.62
C LEU A 305 5.91 -16.60 -8.85
N PRO A 306 6.99 -16.08 -8.24
CA PRO A 306 7.90 -16.92 -7.47
C PRO A 306 7.17 -17.67 -6.35
N GLN A 307 7.44 -18.98 -6.25
CA GLN A 307 6.93 -19.82 -5.17
C GLN A 307 8.08 -20.44 -4.40
N ARG A 308 7.94 -20.53 -3.07
CA ARG A 308 8.85 -21.30 -2.23
C ARG A 308 8.12 -22.53 -1.70
N LEU A 309 8.72 -23.69 -1.94
CA LEU A 309 8.14 -24.98 -1.57
C LEU A 309 8.31 -25.32 -0.07
N LYS A 310 9.21 -24.61 0.63
CA LYS A 310 9.54 -24.89 2.04
C LYS A 310 9.64 -23.60 2.85
N GLU A 311 9.22 -23.69 4.10
CA GLU A 311 9.51 -22.66 5.09
C GLU A 311 11.01 -22.46 5.24
N SER A 312 11.39 -21.22 5.50
CA SER A 312 12.79 -20.81 5.51
C SER A 312 13.33 -20.77 6.93
N THR A 313 14.55 -21.27 7.12
CA THR A 313 15.22 -21.14 8.42
C THR A 313 15.53 -19.67 8.72
N LYS A 314 15.76 -19.32 9.99
CA LYS A 314 16.14 -17.95 10.39
C LYS A 314 17.39 -17.46 9.66
N GLU A 315 18.37 -18.35 9.46
CA GLU A 315 19.60 -18.07 8.72
C GLU A 315 19.32 -17.74 7.25
N GLN A 316 18.50 -18.55 6.57
CA GLN A 316 18.08 -18.28 5.19
C GLN A 316 17.35 -16.94 5.06
N VAL A 317 16.50 -16.59 6.03
CA VAL A 317 15.83 -15.28 6.05
C VAL A 317 16.86 -14.14 6.16
N LEU A 318 17.90 -14.29 6.98
CA LEU A 318 18.96 -13.29 7.12
C LEU A 318 19.78 -13.12 5.84
N ILE A 319 20.22 -14.24 5.24
CA ILE A 319 20.98 -14.23 3.98
C ILE A 319 20.19 -13.51 2.88
N ARG A 320 18.90 -13.82 2.75
CA ARG A 320 18.04 -13.20 1.74
C ARG A 320 17.85 -11.71 1.95
N LYS A 321 17.75 -11.26 3.20
CA LYS A 321 17.71 -9.82 3.51
C LYS A 321 18.99 -9.11 3.09
N LEU A 322 20.15 -9.74 3.31
CA LEU A 322 21.44 -9.21 2.85
C LEU A 322 21.52 -9.17 1.32
N ASN A 323 21.13 -10.26 0.65
CA ASN A 323 21.08 -10.31 -0.82
C ASN A 323 20.16 -9.24 -1.39
N LEU A 324 18.98 -9.02 -0.77
CA LEU A 324 18.04 -7.99 -1.20
C LEU A 324 18.64 -6.59 -1.12
N ARG A 325 19.42 -6.29 -0.07
CA ARG A 325 20.09 -4.99 0.05
C ARG A 325 21.11 -4.79 -1.08
N VAL A 326 21.98 -5.78 -1.32
CA VAL A 326 22.96 -5.72 -2.41
C VAL A 326 22.28 -5.60 -3.77
N PHE A 327 21.20 -6.37 -3.98
CA PHE A 327 20.38 -6.32 -5.19
C PHE A 327 19.76 -4.93 -5.40
N SER A 328 19.18 -4.35 -4.35
CA SER A 328 18.60 -3.00 -4.41
C SER A 328 19.63 -1.96 -4.83
N GLU A 329 20.79 -1.94 -4.17
CA GLU A 329 21.88 -1.01 -4.47
C GLU A 329 22.38 -1.17 -5.93
N LEU A 330 22.51 -2.40 -6.40
CA LEU A 330 22.88 -2.71 -7.78
C LEU A 330 21.89 -2.14 -8.79
N TYR A 331 20.59 -2.37 -8.60
CA TYR A 331 19.59 -1.93 -9.57
C TYR A 331 19.31 -0.43 -9.52
N ILE A 332 19.54 0.23 -8.38
CA ILE A 332 19.58 1.69 -8.31
C ILE A 332 20.72 2.23 -9.18
N ARG A 333 21.93 1.63 -9.12
CA ARG A 333 23.06 2.03 -9.98
C ARG A 333 22.76 1.80 -11.46
N LYS A 334 22.23 0.62 -11.82
CA LYS A 334 21.81 0.32 -13.20
C LYS A 334 20.80 1.31 -13.75
N CYS A 335 19.87 1.81 -12.93
CA CYS A 335 18.94 2.86 -13.35
C CYS A 335 19.65 4.17 -13.71
N VAL A 336 20.64 4.57 -12.90
CA VAL A 336 21.43 5.79 -13.14
C VAL A 336 22.30 5.64 -14.38
N GLU A 337 22.92 4.47 -14.55
CA GLU A 337 23.71 4.14 -15.75
C GLU A 337 22.85 4.16 -17.00
N LEU A 338 21.67 3.53 -16.98
CA LEU A 338 20.73 3.53 -18.11
C LEU A 338 20.36 4.97 -18.52
N ARG A 339 20.13 5.86 -17.55
CA ARG A 339 19.83 7.27 -17.82
C ARG A 339 20.98 8.03 -18.49
N ALA A 340 22.23 7.60 -18.30
CA ALA A 340 23.36 8.23 -18.96
C ALA A 340 23.40 7.93 -20.48
N PHE A 341 22.67 6.90 -20.92
CA PHE A 341 22.57 6.50 -22.32
C PHE A 341 21.24 6.89 -22.98
N ASP A 342 20.27 7.40 -22.22
CA ASP A 342 18.98 7.98 -22.67
C ASP A 342 19.07 9.50 -22.86
#